data_AF-A0A4R4D0Z6-F1
#
_entry.id   AF-A0A4R4D0Z6-F1
#
_cell.length_a   1.000
_cell.length_b   1.000
_cell.length_c   1.000
_cell.angle_alpha   90.00
_cell.angle_beta   90.00
_cell.angle_gamma   90.00
#
_symmetry.space_group_name_H-M   'P 1'
#
loop_
_entity.id
_entity.type
_entity.pdbx_description
1 polymer ?
#
loop_
_entity_poly.entity_id
_entity_poly.type
_entity_poly.pdbx_seq_one_letter_code
_entity_poly.pdbx_strand_id
1 'polypeptide(L)' 'MLLVMVLDKSHEIRTYMTRIMSMTDLTLMTEVTDEQRDYLMIIKSSTKSLLKVFNEIVNEAKIQADKAIE' A
#
# COMPACT_ATOMS: atom_id res chain seq x y z
N MET A 1 -22.39 -7.39 -1.77
CA MET A 1 -21.41 -8.44 -1.40
C MET A 1 -20.01 -8.13 -1.94
N LEU A 2 -19.86 -7.91 -3.25
CA LEU A 2 -18.55 -7.63 -3.89
C LEU A 2 -17.87 -6.35 -3.35
N LEU A 3 -18.64 -5.27 -3.14
CA LEU A 3 -18.12 -4.01 -2.58
C LEU A 3 -17.60 -4.14 -1.14
N VAL A 4 -18.29 -4.92 -0.29
CA VAL A 4 -17.87 -5.17 1.11
C VAL A 4 -16.55 -5.94 1.14
N MET A 5 -16.38 -6.94 0.26
CA MET A 5 -15.10 -7.66 0.14
C MET A 5 -13.96 -6.75 -0.33
N VAL A 6 -14.22 -5.87 -1.31
CA VAL A 6 -13.22 -4.90 -1.78
C VAL A 6 -12.81 -3.96 -0.64
N LEU A 7 -13.76 -3.51 0.19
CA LEU A 7 -13.48 -2.65 1.34
C LEU A 7 -12.61 -3.35 2.40
N ASP A 8 -13.00 -4.56 2.82
CA ASP A 8 -12.26 -5.32 3.84
C ASP A 8 -10.83 -5.66 3.37
N LYS A 9 -10.69 -6.16 2.13
CA LYS A 9 -9.37 -6.46 1.56
C LYS A 9 -8.53 -5.21 1.34
N SER A 10 -9.15 -4.08 1.03
CA SER A 10 -8.43 -2.80 0.97
C SER A 10 -7.91 -2.34 2.32
N HIS A 11 -8.64 -2.59 3.40
CA HIS A 11 -8.19 -2.25 4.75
C HIS A 11 -7.02 -3.15 5.18
N GLU A 12 -7.11 -4.46 4.92
CA GLU A 12 -6.02 -5.42 5.17
C GLU A 12 -4.74 -5.01 4.40
N ILE A 13 -4.86 -4.71 3.10
CA ILE A 13 -3.72 -4.29 2.26
C ILE A 13 -3.08 -3.01 2.80
N ARG A 14 -3.88 -1.98 3.15
CA ARG A 14 -3.34 -0.74 3.77
C ARG A 14 -2.58 -1.03 5.06
N THR A 15 -3.08 -1.95 5.87
CA THR A 15 -2.42 -2.38 7.12
C THR A 15 -1.07 -3.03 6.82
N TYR A 16 -1.01 -3.96 5.85
CA TYR A 16 0.24 -4.60 5.45
C TYR A 16 1.25 -3.62 4.86
N MET A 17 0.80 -2.71 3.98
CA MET A 17 1.65 -1.67 3.38
C MET A 17 2.22 -0.72 4.44
N THR A 18 1.40 -0.36 5.44
CA THR A 18 1.84 0.46 6.57
C THR A 18 2.92 -0.26 7.38
N ARG A 19 2.74 -1.55 7.66
CA ARG A 19 3.76 -2.36 8.36
C ARG A 19 5.06 -2.44 7.58
N ILE A 20 5.02 -2.69 6.26
CA ILE A 20 6.22 -2.74 5.41
C ILE A 20 6.96 -1.39 5.47
N MET A 21 6.24 -0.28 5.32
CA MET A 21 6.83 1.05 5.34
C MET A 21 7.44 1.39 6.71
N SER A 22 6.74 1.07 7.81
CA SER A 22 7.26 1.25 9.17
C SER A 22 8.48 0.37 9.45
N MET A 23 8.49 -0.90 9.03
CA MET A 23 9.66 -1.76 9.22
C MET A 23 10.85 -1.23 8.42
N THR A 24 10.63 -0.80 7.18
CA THR A 24 11.67 -0.17 6.36
C THR A 24 12.23 1.08 7.03
N ASP A 25 11.36 1.92 7.59
CA ASP A 25 11.76 3.15 8.31
C ASP A 25 12.55 2.84 9.58
N LEU A 26 12.13 1.85 10.37
CA LEU A 26 12.86 1.43 11.57
C LEU A 26 14.23 0.81 11.24
N THR A 27 14.32 0.00 10.19
CA THR A 27 15.60 -0.56 9.73
C THR A 27 16.54 0.53 9.20
N LEU A 28 16.02 1.58 8.54
CA LEU A 28 16.84 2.72 8.11
C LEU A 28 17.42 3.54 9.28
N MET A 29 16.88 3.38 10.50
CA MET A 29 17.39 3.97 11.73
C MET A 29 18.46 3.12 12.44
N THR A 30 18.73 1.89 11.98
CA THR A 30 19.80 1.03 12.51
C THR A 30 21.09 1.19 11.69
N GLU A 31 22.17 0.55 12.14
CA GLU A 31 23.37 0.41 11.30
C GLU A 31 23.05 -0.50 10.11
N VAL A 32 23.26 0.03 8.90
CA VAL A 32 23.11 -0.65 7.61
C VAL A 32 24.24 -0.21 6.70
N THR A 33 24.66 -1.07 5.78
CA THR A 33 25.61 -0.69 4.73
C THR A 33 24.97 0.26 3.71
N ASP A 34 25.79 0.94 2.90
CA ASP A 34 25.29 1.81 1.83
C ASP A 34 24.42 1.05 0.83
N GLU A 35 24.83 -0.17 0.45
CA GLU A 35 24.07 -1.04 -0.45
C GLU A 35 22.70 -1.43 0.16
N GLN A 36 22.66 -1.78 1.45
CA GLN A 36 21.41 -2.07 2.15
C GLN A 36 20.51 -0.84 2.24
N ARG A 37 21.08 0.35 2.45
CA ARG A 37 20.34 1.61 2.45
C ARG A 37 19.70 1.88 1.10
N ASP A 38 20.40 1.64 0.00
CA ASP A 38 19.84 1.79 -1.35
C ASP A 38 18.67 0.83 -1.59
N TYR A 39 18.80 -0.43 -1.19
CA TYR A 39 17.70 -1.41 -1.25
C TYR A 39 16.49 -0.98 -0.42
N LEU A 40 16.70 -0.51 0.81
CA LEU A 40 15.62 -0.04 1.68
C LEU A 40 14.95 1.22 1.11
N MET A 41 15.68 2.11 0.46
CA MET A 41 15.12 3.29 -0.21
C MET A 41 14.28 2.91 -1.45
N ILE A 42 14.71 1.88 -2.20
CA ILE A 42 13.92 1.30 -3.28
C ILE A 42 12.64 0.67 -2.74
N ILE A 43 12.71 -0.12 -1.67
CA ILE A 43 11.53 -0.71 -1.02
C ILE A 43 10.57 0.40 -0.58
N LYS A 44 11.05 1.40 0.15
CA LYS A 44 10.25 2.52 0.65
C LYS A 44 9.52 3.29 -0.45
N SER A 45 10.23 3.62 -1.54
CA SER A 45 9.65 4.34 -2.69
C SER A 45 8.66 3.46 -3.47
N SER A 46 8.95 2.17 -3.62
CA SER A 46 8.08 1.19 -4.27
C SER A 46 6.79 0.96 -3.48
N THR A 47 6.88 0.80 -2.15
CA THR A 47 5.71 0.65 -1.27
C THR A 47 4.80 1.87 -1.36
N LYS A 48 5.35 3.10 -1.35
CA LYS A 48 4.55 4.32 -1.53
C LYS A 48 3.85 4.36 -2.89
N SER A 49 4.57 4.03 -3.96
CA SER A 49 4.03 4.04 -5.32
C SER A 49 2.92 2.99 -5.49
N LEU A 50 3.12 1.79 -4.96
CA LEU A 50 2.13 0.72 -4.99
C LEU A 50 0.88 1.09 -4.19
N LEU A 51 1.02 1.75 -3.03
CA LEU A 51 -0.13 2.21 -2.25
C LEU A 51 -0.96 3.25 -3.02
N LYS A 52 -0.30 4.13 -3.79
CA LYS A 52 -0.98 5.11 -4.64
C LYS A 52 -1.82 4.41 -5.72
N VAL A 53 -1.20 3.53 -6.51
CA VAL A 53 -1.88 2.76 -7.56
C VAL A 53 -3.02 1.92 -6.98
N PHE A 54 -2.78 1.27 -5.84
CA PHE A 54 -3.81 0.51 -5.14
C PHE A 54 -5.02 1.37 -4.75
N ASN A 55 -4.79 2.59 -4.24
CA ASN A 55 -5.86 3.50 -3.87
C ASN A 55 -6.68 3.95 -5.10
N GLU A 56 -6.03 4.15 -6.24
CA GLU A 56 -6.69 4.49 -7.50
C GLU A 56 -7.63 3.35 -7.94
N ILE A 57 -7.15 2.11 -7.94
CA ILE A 57 -7.96 0.91 -8.27
C ILE A 57 -9.18 0.76 -7.35
N VAL A 58 -8.97 0.94 -6.04
CA VAL A 58 -10.07 0.83 -5.06
C VAL A 58 -11.11 1.94 -5.28
N ASN A 59 -10.68 3.14 -5.64
CA ASN A 59 -11.60 4.24 -5.94
C ASN A 59 -12.40 3.97 -7.23
N GLU A 60 -11.76 3.47 -8.28
CA GLU A 60 -12.44 3.07 -9.52
C GLU A 60 -13.50 1.98 -9.26
N ALA A 61 -13.16 0.97 -8.45
CA ALA A 61 -14.09 -0.09 -8.07
C ALA A 61 -15.32 0.43 -7.30
N LYS A 62 -15.13 1.43 -6.41
CA LYS A 62 -16.24 2.09 -5.70
C LYS A 62 -17.15 2.87 -6.64
N ILE A 63 -16.58 3.69 -7.52
CA ILE A 63 -17.35 4.49 -8.49
C ILE A 63 -18.19 3.60 -9.40
N GLN A 64 -17.63 2.47 -9.85
CA GLN A 64 -18.38 1.52 -10.67
C GLN A 64 -19.53 0.85 -9.90
N ALA A 65 -19.32 0.55 -8.61
CA ALA A 65 -20.38 -0.02 -7.78
C ALA A 65 -21.52 0.99 -7.52
N ASP A 66 -21.19 2.27 -7.31
CA ASP A 66 -22.18 3.33 -7.12
C ASP A 66 -23.02 3.55 -8.39
N LYS A 67 -22.37 3.56 -9.58
CA LYS A 67 -23.05 3.66 -10.88
C LYS A 67 -23.95 2.46 -11.21
N ALA A 68 -23.66 1.28 -10.68
CA ALA A 68 -24.44 0.07 -10.96
C ALA A 68 -25.75 -0.01 -10.14
N ILE A 69 -25.95 0.90 -9.19
CA ILE A 69 -27.16 0.99 -8.35
C ILE A 69 -28.15 2.04 -8.92
N GLU A 70 -27.70 2.87 -9.87
CA GLU A 70 -28.50 3.86 -10.62
C GLU A 70 -29.10 3.24 -11.89
#